data_AF-A0A931NEG0-F1
#
_entry.id   AF-A0A931NEG0-F1
#
_cell.length_a   1.000
_cell.length_b   1.000
_cell.length_c   1.000
_cell.angle_alpha   90.00
_cell.angle_beta   90.00
_cell.angle_gamma   90.00
#
_symmetry.space_group_name_H-M   'P 1'
#
loop_
_entity.id
_entity.type
_entity.pdbx_description
1 polymer ?
#
loop_
_entity_poly.entity_id
_entity_poly.type
_entity_poly.pdbx_seq_one_letter_code
_entity_poly.pdbx_strand_id
1 'polypeptide(L)'
;MPLGDPSATWLLALRRALWRWGRALGLPLRAPPDPSGPPPTQLFRDQHQELLALATQLESCLAAFRRSGSASQVRECLSRLLGRLETHLIAEDCFMYPALLNHMHEDLANLAKDFAGEMGGMAGVFVQLGQRWASASSIEAHPEAFESEVTGFLTALRDRIEREDRELYAMADQRGDLNFY
;
A
#
# COMPACT_ATOMS: atom_id res chain seq x y z
N MET A 1 24.10 3.59 -23.36
CA MET A 1 23.04 4.35 -22.68
C MET A 1 22.19 3.35 -21.93
N PRO A 2 22.15 3.34 -20.59
CA PRO A 2 21.18 2.50 -19.91
C PRO A 2 19.82 3.21 -20.00
N LEU A 3 18.84 2.49 -20.53
CA LEU A 3 17.42 2.86 -20.49
C LEU A 3 17.01 2.89 -19.01
N GLY A 4 16.58 4.05 -18.53
CA GLY A 4 16.06 4.21 -17.17
C GLY A 4 14.83 3.32 -16.95
N ASP A 5 14.74 2.75 -15.76
CA ASP A 5 13.66 1.87 -15.34
C ASP A 5 12.29 2.61 -15.38
N PRO A 6 11.33 2.19 -16.23
CA PRO A 6 10.02 2.84 -16.34
C PRO A 6 9.11 2.62 -15.14
N SER A 7 9.43 1.67 -14.24
CA SER A 7 8.70 1.47 -12.98
C SER A 7 9.02 2.57 -11.94
N ALA A 8 10.20 3.16 -12.03
CA ALA A 8 10.65 4.23 -11.14
C ALA A 8 9.97 5.58 -11.45
N THR A 9 9.50 5.81 -12.68
CA THR A 9 9.07 7.14 -13.12
C THR A 9 7.71 7.60 -12.59
N TRP A 10 6.73 6.71 -12.37
CA TRP A 10 5.39 7.14 -11.93
C TRP A 10 5.30 7.38 -10.42
N LEU A 11 5.88 6.50 -9.60
CA LEU A 11 5.96 6.69 -8.14
C LEU A 11 6.93 7.81 -7.76
N LEU A 12 8.06 7.97 -8.46
CA LEU A 12 8.91 9.15 -8.26
C LEU A 12 8.26 10.42 -8.82
N ALA A 13 7.44 10.36 -9.87
CA ALA A 13 6.69 11.53 -10.34
C ALA A 13 5.57 11.90 -9.37
N LEU A 14 4.85 10.94 -8.81
CA LEU A 14 3.84 11.14 -7.77
C LEU A 14 4.50 11.67 -6.48
N ARG A 15 5.58 11.03 -6.01
CA ARG A 15 6.41 11.51 -4.90
C ARG A 15 6.96 12.90 -5.15
N ARG A 16 7.49 13.23 -6.34
CA ARG A 16 8.00 14.59 -6.68
C ARG A 16 6.89 15.62 -6.85
N ALA A 17 5.72 15.24 -7.37
CA ALA A 17 4.56 16.13 -7.50
C ALA A 17 4.00 16.47 -6.12
N LEU A 18 3.91 15.49 -5.21
CA LEU A 18 3.48 15.65 -3.83
C LEU A 18 4.54 16.38 -2.97
N TRP A 19 5.83 16.10 -3.15
CA TRP A 19 6.92 16.86 -2.50
C TRP A 19 6.96 18.34 -2.91
N ARG A 20 6.57 18.67 -4.16
CA ARG A 20 6.46 20.05 -4.65
C ARG A 20 5.24 20.80 -4.08
N TRP A 21 4.24 20.09 -3.51
CA TRP A 21 3.06 20.68 -2.86
C TRP A 21 3.14 20.70 -1.32
N GLY A 22 3.98 19.86 -0.70
CA GLY A 22 4.10 19.71 0.75
C GLY A 22 4.92 20.77 1.52
N ARG A 23 5.21 21.95 0.93
CA ARG A 23 5.83 23.09 1.65
C ARG A 23 5.07 24.39 1.44
N ALA A 24 3.77 24.40 1.76
CA ALA A 24 2.99 25.64 1.66
C ALA A 24 1.92 25.86 2.73
N LEU A 25 1.75 24.98 3.73
CA LEU A 25 0.71 25.18 4.75
C LEU A 25 1.31 25.03 6.14
N GLY A 26 1.81 26.14 6.68
CA GLY A 26 2.14 26.27 8.10
C GLY A 26 0.89 26.11 8.95
N LEU A 27 0.48 24.87 9.17
CA LEU A 27 -0.63 24.54 10.05
C LEU A 27 -0.10 24.50 11.50
N PRO A 28 -0.82 25.11 12.46
CA PRO A 28 -0.41 25.11 13.85
C PRO A 28 -0.42 23.69 14.43
N LEU A 29 0.53 23.40 15.34
CA LEU A 29 0.49 22.20 16.17
C LEU A 29 -0.86 22.15 16.89
N ARG A 30 -1.69 21.17 16.52
CA ARG A 30 -2.96 20.89 17.16
C ARG A 30 -2.69 20.15 18.47
N ALA A 31 -3.60 20.30 19.43
CA ALA A 31 -3.51 19.67 20.75
C ALA A 31 -3.31 18.13 20.63
N PRO A 32 -2.63 17.49 21.60
CA PRO A 32 -2.47 16.04 21.60
C PRO A 32 -3.83 15.34 21.53
N PRO A 33 -3.90 14.17 20.86
CA PRO A 33 -5.15 13.43 20.73
C PRO A 33 -5.70 13.03 22.11
N ASP A 34 -7.02 12.92 22.21
CA ASP A 34 -7.69 12.40 23.40
C ASP A 34 -7.22 10.96 23.65
N PRO A 35 -6.62 10.63 24.81
CA PRO A 35 -6.15 9.28 25.11
C PRO A 35 -7.28 8.24 25.22
N SER A 36 -8.54 8.66 25.24
CA SER A 36 -9.73 7.79 25.18
C SER A 36 -10.30 7.61 23.77
N GLY A 37 -9.74 8.30 22.77
CA GLY A 37 -10.09 8.15 21.36
C GLY A 37 -9.55 6.85 20.73
N PRO A 38 -9.95 6.55 19.48
CA PRO A 38 -9.36 5.44 18.74
C PRO A 38 -7.84 5.64 18.59
N PRO A 39 -7.06 4.55 18.52
CA PRO A 39 -5.61 4.65 18.36
C PRO A 39 -5.25 5.46 17.10
N PRO A 40 -4.11 6.18 17.09
CA PRO A 40 -3.70 6.99 15.94
C PRO A 40 -3.74 6.23 14.61
N THR A 41 -3.41 4.94 14.64
CA THR A 41 -3.36 4.10 13.43
C THR A 41 -4.71 3.50 13.00
N GLN A 42 -5.81 3.74 13.73
CA GLN A 42 -7.10 3.07 13.49
C GLN A 42 -7.58 3.22 12.05
N LEU A 43 -7.49 4.42 11.47
CA LEU A 43 -7.92 4.63 10.08
C LEU A 43 -7.19 3.68 9.14
N PHE A 44 -5.87 3.56 9.27
CA PHE A 44 -5.03 2.73 8.41
C PHE A 44 -5.33 1.25 8.58
N ARG A 45 -5.59 0.80 9.83
CA ARG A 45 -6.07 -0.56 10.12
C ARG A 45 -7.39 -0.86 9.42
N ASP A 46 -8.32 0.10 9.39
CA ASP A 46 -9.58 -0.08 8.65
C ASP A 46 -9.31 -0.22 7.14
N GLN A 47 -8.33 0.52 6.59
CA GLN A 47 -7.90 0.35 5.20
C GLN A 47 -7.26 -1.02 4.96
N HIS A 48 -6.45 -1.54 5.89
CA HIS A 48 -5.91 -2.90 5.84
C HIS A 48 -7.00 -3.96 5.78
N GLN A 49 -8.04 -3.84 6.61
CA GLN A 49 -9.17 -4.78 6.57
C GLN A 49 -9.88 -4.76 5.20
N GLU A 50 -10.05 -3.59 4.61
CA GLU A 50 -10.62 -3.47 3.27
C GLU A 50 -9.72 -4.10 2.20
N LEU A 51 -8.40 -3.89 2.27
CA LEU A 51 -7.43 -4.52 1.37
C LEU A 51 -7.44 -6.04 1.49
N LEU A 52 -7.49 -6.59 2.70
CA LEU A 52 -7.58 -8.02 2.96
C LEU A 52 -8.89 -8.63 2.43
N ALA A 53 -10.00 -7.89 2.50
CA ALA A 53 -11.27 -8.30 1.91
C ALA A 53 -11.20 -8.33 0.38
N LEU A 54 -10.60 -7.30 -0.25
CA LEU A 54 -10.39 -7.25 -1.70
C LEU A 54 -9.41 -8.32 -2.18
N ALA A 55 -8.37 -8.63 -1.41
CA ALA A 55 -7.45 -9.74 -1.67
C ALA A 55 -8.19 -11.08 -1.71
N THR A 56 -9.04 -11.34 -0.71
CA THR A 56 -9.89 -12.55 -0.65
C THR A 56 -10.89 -12.62 -1.81
N GLN A 57 -11.44 -11.47 -2.20
CA GLN A 57 -12.30 -11.39 -3.38
C GLN A 57 -11.52 -11.74 -4.65
N LEU A 58 -10.29 -11.22 -4.82
CA LEU A 58 -9.45 -11.52 -5.97
C LEU A 58 -9.10 -13.02 -6.04
N GLU A 59 -8.78 -13.66 -4.93
CA GLU A 59 -8.55 -15.11 -4.87
C GLU A 59 -9.78 -15.90 -5.34
N SER A 60 -10.98 -15.44 -4.97
CA SER A 60 -12.24 -16.03 -5.42
C SER A 60 -12.46 -15.84 -6.93
N CYS A 61 -12.17 -14.65 -7.46
CA CYS A 61 -12.23 -14.37 -8.90
C CYS A 61 -11.20 -15.19 -9.68
N LEU A 62 -10.01 -15.42 -9.09
CA LEU A 62 -8.96 -16.26 -9.67
C LEU A 62 -9.41 -17.73 -9.74
N ALA A 63 -10.04 -18.25 -8.69
CA ALA A 63 -10.62 -19.59 -8.70
C ALA A 63 -11.75 -19.73 -9.75
N ALA A 64 -12.56 -18.70 -9.94
CA ALA A 64 -13.58 -18.68 -11.00
C ALA A 64 -12.95 -18.65 -12.40
N PHE A 65 -11.93 -17.83 -12.61
CA PHE A 65 -11.16 -17.76 -13.85
C PHE A 65 -10.55 -19.11 -14.24
N ARG A 66 -9.94 -19.84 -13.29
CA ARG A 66 -9.40 -21.19 -13.54
C ARG A 66 -10.43 -22.17 -14.11
N ARG A 67 -11.71 -22.01 -13.75
CA ARG A 67 -12.80 -22.88 -14.23
C ARG A 67 -13.39 -22.42 -15.55
N SER A 68 -13.52 -21.11 -15.76
CA SER A 68 -14.24 -20.55 -16.89
C SER A 68 -13.34 -20.18 -18.07
N GLY A 69 -12.06 -19.88 -17.82
CA GLY A 69 -11.14 -19.29 -18.78
C GLY A 69 -11.42 -17.83 -19.13
N SER A 70 -12.49 -17.21 -18.61
CA SER A 70 -12.84 -15.81 -18.89
C SER A 70 -12.23 -14.87 -17.86
N ALA A 71 -11.38 -13.94 -18.29
CA ALA A 71 -10.62 -13.09 -17.39
C ALA A 71 -11.31 -11.78 -16.99
N SER A 72 -12.48 -11.46 -17.53
CA SER A 72 -13.15 -10.17 -17.27
C SER A 72 -13.36 -9.89 -15.78
N GLN A 73 -13.86 -10.88 -15.03
CA GLN A 73 -14.13 -10.73 -13.60
C GLN A 73 -12.83 -10.63 -12.78
N VAL A 74 -11.85 -11.51 -13.02
CA VAL A 74 -10.58 -11.46 -12.27
C VAL A 74 -9.81 -10.18 -12.56
N ARG A 75 -9.91 -9.64 -13.79
CA ARG A 75 -9.35 -8.34 -14.13
C ARG A 75 -10.01 -7.21 -13.35
N GLU A 76 -11.33 -7.21 -13.23
CA GLU A 76 -12.05 -6.20 -12.44
C GLU A 76 -11.65 -6.27 -10.96
N CYS A 77 -11.60 -7.47 -10.38
CA CYS A 77 -11.17 -7.69 -9.01
C CYS A 77 -9.73 -7.17 -8.79
N LEU A 78 -8.82 -7.42 -9.73
CA LEU A 78 -7.45 -6.89 -9.68
C LEU A 78 -7.44 -5.35 -9.72
N SER A 79 -8.22 -4.73 -10.60
CA SER A 79 -8.33 -3.25 -10.69
C SER A 79 -8.75 -2.64 -9.36
N ARG A 80 -9.76 -3.22 -8.72
CA ARG A 80 -10.31 -2.72 -7.46
C ARG A 80 -9.28 -2.82 -6.33
N LEU A 81 -8.58 -3.94 -6.22
CA LEU A 81 -7.51 -4.10 -5.24
C LEU A 81 -6.37 -3.09 -5.47
N LEU A 82 -5.88 -2.97 -6.71
CA LEU A 82 -4.77 -2.07 -7.03
C LEU A 82 -5.12 -0.61 -6.76
N GLY A 83 -6.32 -0.14 -7.14
CA GLY A 83 -6.74 1.24 -6.88
C GLY A 83 -6.91 1.55 -5.40
N ARG A 84 -7.41 0.57 -4.62
CA ARG A 84 -7.53 0.74 -3.16
C ARG A 84 -6.16 0.76 -2.48
N LEU A 85 -5.25 -0.11 -2.91
CA LEU A 85 -3.88 -0.17 -2.42
C LEU A 85 -3.15 1.14 -2.71
N GLU A 86 -3.25 1.67 -3.93
CA GLU A 86 -2.66 2.97 -4.27
C GLU A 86 -3.12 4.08 -3.33
N THR A 87 -4.43 4.16 -3.05
CA THR A 87 -4.99 5.15 -2.13
C THR A 87 -4.44 5.00 -0.70
N HIS A 88 -4.30 3.77 -0.22
CA HIS A 88 -3.73 3.47 1.08
C HIS A 88 -2.25 3.88 1.17
N LEU A 89 -1.44 3.50 0.17
CA LEU A 89 -0.02 3.85 0.13
C LEU A 89 0.20 5.36 0.08
N ILE A 90 -0.63 6.11 -0.66
CA ILE A 90 -0.60 7.57 -0.67
C ILE A 90 -0.87 8.14 0.72
N ALA A 91 -1.83 7.58 1.46
CA ALA A 91 -2.14 8.03 2.81
C ALA A 91 -0.95 7.82 3.75
N GLU A 92 -0.28 6.68 3.68
CA GLU A 92 0.90 6.42 4.51
C GLU A 92 2.08 7.35 4.15
N ASP A 93 2.38 7.52 2.86
CA ASP A 93 3.48 8.37 2.38
C ASP A 93 3.27 9.85 2.72
N CYS A 94 2.02 10.33 2.73
CA CYS A 94 1.70 11.73 2.98
C CYS A 94 1.53 12.06 4.47
N PHE A 95 1.05 11.13 5.28
CA PHE A 95 0.62 11.42 6.65
C PHE A 95 1.36 10.57 7.70
N MET A 96 1.35 9.25 7.56
CA MET A 96 1.90 8.36 8.59
C MET A 96 3.43 8.40 8.63
N TYR A 97 4.10 8.02 7.53
CA TYR A 97 5.56 7.94 7.52
C TYR A 97 6.21 9.28 7.88
N PRO A 98 5.78 10.45 7.38
CA PRO A 98 6.33 11.73 7.81
C PRO A 98 6.22 11.98 9.32
N ALA A 99 5.10 11.62 9.95
CA ALA A 99 4.93 11.80 11.39
C ALA A 99 5.84 10.84 12.19
N LEU A 100 5.93 9.58 11.78
CA LEU A 100 6.76 8.57 12.44
C LEU A 100 8.27 8.86 12.30
N LEU A 101 8.70 9.31 11.12
CA LEU A 101 10.11 9.61 10.84
C LEU A 101 10.64 10.83 11.60
N ASN A 102 9.76 11.78 11.92
CA ASN A 102 10.09 12.97 12.71
C ASN A 102 9.82 12.77 14.21
N HIS A 103 9.47 11.56 14.64
CA HIS A 103 9.18 11.29 16.03
C HIS A 103 10.43 11.35 16.91
N MET A 104 10.24 11.75 18.17
CA MET A 104 11.33 11.84 19.15
C MET A 104 11.83 10.48 19.66
N HIS A 105 11.15 9.39 19.31
CA HIS A 105 11.53 8.02 19.65
C HIS A 105 12.27 7.39 18.47
N GLU A 106 13.59 7.26 18.60
CA GLU A 106 14.47 6.77 17.53
C GLU A 106 14.15 5.33 17.09
N ASP A 107 13.69 4.47 18.00
CA ASP A 107 13.28 3.10 17.71
C ASP A 107 12.06 3.07 16.77
N LEU A 108 11.03 3.87 17.06
CA LEU A 108 9.87 4.02 16.20
C LEU A 108 10.24 4.64 14.84
N ALA A 109 11.08 5.67 14.84
CA ALA A 109 11.53 6.33 13.61
C ALA A 109 12.36 5.37 12.73
N ASN A 110 13.20 4.53 13.32
CA ASN A 110 13.98 3.53 12.57
C ASN A 110 13.10 2.40 12.03
N LEU A 111 12.16 1.90 12.82
CA LEU A 111 11.19 0.91 12.36
C LEU A 111 10.37 1.45 11.17
N ALA A 112 9.93 2.71 11.24
CA ALA A 112 9.24 3.37 10.14
C ALA A 112 10.11 3.51 8.88
N LYS A 113 11.43 3.77 9.01
CA LYS A 113 12.36 3.79 7.86
C LYS A 113 12.47 2.42 7.19
N ASP A 114 12.54 1.36 7.99
CA ASP A 114 12.66 0.00 7.47
C ASP A 114 11.40 -0.39 6.67
N PHE A 115 10.21 -0.16 7.24
CA PHE A 115 8.95 -0.39 6.53
C PHE A 115 8.80 0.49 5.27
N ALA A 116 9.18 1.77 5.32
CA ALA A 116 9.14 2.65 4.14
C ALA A 116 10.13 2.21 3.05
N GLY A 117 11.29 1.66 3.43
CA GLY A 117 12.26 1.09 2.50
C GLY A 117 11.74 -0.15 1.79
N GLU A 118 11.14 -1.08 2.55
CA GLU A 118 10.49 -2.28 2.00
C GLU A 118 9.36 -1.95 1.02
N MET A 119 8.59 -0.88 1.29
CA MET A 119 7.53 -0.43 0.37
C MET A 119 8.05 -0.09 -1.02
N GLY A 120 9.27 0.43 -1.14
CA GLY A 120 9.86 0.73 -2.45
C GLY A 120 9.91 -0.50 -3.38
N GLY A 121 10.14 -1.69 -2.80
CA GLY A 121 10.14 -2.96 -3.54
C GLY A 121 8.73 -3.41 -3.94
N MET A 122 7.78 -3.35 -3.01
CA MET A 122 6.39 -3.74 -3.28
C MET A 122 5.71 -2.78 -4.27
N ALA A 123 6.09 -1.50 -4.25
CA ALA A 123 5.58 -0.47 -5.14
C ALA A 123 5.85 -0.80 -6.61
N GLY A 124 7.05 -1.33 -6.92
CA GLY A 124 7.39 -1.79 -8.26
C GLY A 124 6.56 -2.99 -8.74
N VAL A 125 6.27 -3.93 -7.83
CA VAL A 125 5.49 -5.15 -8.14
C VAL A 125 4.04 -4.81 -8.49
N PHE A 126 3.38 -3.93 -7.72
CA PHE A 126 1.98 -3.58 -8.02
C PHE A 126 1.87 -2.80 -9.34
N VAL A 127 2.80 -1.89 -9.64
CA VAL A 127 2.81 -1.13 -10.90
C VAL A 127 2.95 -2.08 -12.08
N GLN A 128 3.85 -3.06 -11.97
CA GLN A 128 4.04 -4.07 -13.01
C GLN A 128 2.78 -4.91 -13.23
N LEU A 129 2.10 -5.32 -12.16
CA LEU A 129 0.83 -6.04 -12.29
C LEU A 129 -0.23 -5.23 -13.05
N GLY A 130 -0.39 -3.96 -12.69
CA GLY A 130 -1.36 -3.07 -13.36
C GLY A 130 -1.05 -2.83 -14.83
N GLN A 131 0.23 -2.76 -15.20
CA GLN A 131 0.67 -2.56 -16.59
C GLN A 131 0.60 -3.83 -17.42
N ARG A 132 1.13 -4.95 -16.89
CA ARG A 132 1.23 -6.22 -17.60
C ARG A 132 -0.14 -6.85 -17.83
N TRP A 133 -1.03 -6.73 -16.84
CA TRP A 133 -2.36 -7.33 -16.85
C TRP A 133 -3.44 -6.26 -17.06
N ALA A 134 -3.20 -5.31 -17.96
CA ALA A 134 -4.07 -4.17 -18.18
C ALA A 134 -5.45 -4.55 -18.73
N SER A 135 -5.58 -5.69 -19.43
CA SER A 135 -6.82 -6.14 -20.07
C SER A 135 -7.12 -7.62 -19.82
N ALA A 136 -8.39 -8.03 -19.97
CA ALA A 136 -8.77 -9.44 -19.91
C ALA A 136 -8.00 -10.29 -20.94
N SER A 137 -7.83 -9.78 -22.17
CA SER A 137 -7.09 -10.47 -23.22
C SER A 137 -5.61 -10.70 -22.86
N SER A 138 -4.97 -9.77 -22.15
CA SER A 138 -3.58 -9.98 -21.68
C SER A 138 -3.48 -11.15 -20.70
N ILE A 139 -4.47 -11.29 -19.82
CA ILE A 139 -4.55 -12.38 -18.84
C ILE A 139 -4.84 -13.72 -19.52
N GLU A 140 -5.82 -13.75 -20.45
CA GLU A 140 -6.21 -14.96 -21.18
C GLU A 140 -5.08 -15.50 -22.08
N ALA A 141 -4.22 -14.62 -22.58
CA ALA A 141 -3.05 -15.02 -23.36
C ALA A 141 -1.96 -15.71 -22.51
N HIS A 142 -1.89 -15.41 -21.20
CA HIS A 142 -0.85 -15.90 -20.30
C HIS A 142 -1.40 -16.26 -18.90
N PRO A 143 -2.34 -17.22 -18.81
CA PRO A 143 -3.11 -17.50 -17.59
C PRO A 143 -2.22 -17.96 -16.42
N GLU A 144 -1.25 -18.85 -16.69
CA GLU A 144 -0.36 -19.40 -15.65
C GLU A 144 0.56 -18.32 -15.05
N ALA A 145 1.10 -17.45 -15.91
CA ALA A 145 1.96 -16.34 -15.46
C ALA A 145 1.17 -15.33 -14.62
N PHE A 146 -0.04 -14.98 -15.06
CA PHE A 146 -0.95 -14.11 -14.31
C PHE A 146 -1.25 -14.69 -12.93
N GLU A 147 -1.63 -15.97 -12.89
CA GLU A 147 -1.96 -16.65 -11.64
C GLU A 147 -0.78 -16.67 -10.67
N SER A 148 0.42 -17.02 -11.15
CA SER A 148 1.62 -17.06 -10.32
C SER A 148 1.97 -15.68 -9.76
N GLU A 149 1.93 -14.64 -10.59
CA GLU A 149 2.28 -13.28 -10.17
C GLU A 149 1.27 -12.70 -9.17
N VAL A 150 -0.02 -12.87 -9.44
CA VAL A 150 -1.09 -12.39 -8.54
C VAL A 150 -1.05 -13.14 -7.21
N THR A 151 -0.85 -14.46 -7.23
CA THR A 151 -0.74 -15.26 -5.99
C THR A 151 0.46 -14.79 -5.16
N GLY A 152 1.64 -14.62 -5.78
CA GLY A 152 2.83 -14.15 -5.09
C GLY A 152 2.66 -12.74 -4.50
N PHE A 153 2.02 -11.85 -5.25
CA PHE A 153 1.70 -10.50 -4.77
C PHE A 153 0.73 -10.51 -3.58
N LEU A 154 -0.32 -11.33 -3.62
CA LEU A 154 -1.29 -11.44 -2.52
C LEU A 154 -0.64 -11.97 -1.24
N THR A 155 0.25 -12.96 -1.34
CA THR A 155 1.04 -13.44 -0.20
C THR A 155 1.88 -12.31 0.38
N ALA A 156 2.67 -11.63 -0.45
CA ALA A 156 3.52 -10.54 0.02
C ALA A 156 2.73 -9.38 0.66
N LEU A 157 1.56 -9.04 0.10
CA LEU A 157 0.68 -8.00 0.63
C LEU A 157 0.14 -8.38 2.01
N ARG A 158 -0.32 -9.62 2.20
CA ARG A 158 -0.84 -10.12 3.48
C ARG A 158 0.23 -10.13 4.55
N ASP A 159 1.41 -10.68 4.24
CA ASP A 159 2.55 -10.75 5.17
C ASP A 159 2.97 -9.35 5.61
N ARG A 160 2.92 -8.38 4.69
CA ARG A 160 3.21 -6.99 5.01
C ARG A 160 2.18 -6.40 5.96
N ILE A 161 0.90 -6.47 5.62
CA ILE A 161 -0.19 -5.91 6.44
C ILE A 161 -0.13 -6.49 7.86
N GLU A 162 0.11 -7.79 8.00
CA GLU A 162 0.26 -8.43 9.31
C GLU A 162 1.44 -7.85 10.10
N ARG A 163 2.60 -7.69 9.46
CA ARG A 163 3.78 -7.10 10.11
C ARG A 163 3.57 -5.64 10.49
N GLU A 164 3.00 -4.82 9.60
CA GLU A 164 2.71 -3.41 9.89
C GLU A 164 1.75 -3.30 11.08
N ASP A 165 0.67 -4.09 11.10
CA ASP A 165 -0.30 -4.08 12.18
C ASP A 165 0.30 -4.50 13.53
N ARG A 166 1.14 -5.55 13.52
CA ARG A 166 1.71 -6.18 14.71
C ARG A 166 2.91 -5.43 15.27
N GLU A 167 3.70 -4.80 14.42
CA GLU A 167 5.00 -4.21 14.78
C GLU A 167 4.91 -2.69 14.74
N LEU A 168 4.77 -2.10 13.55
CA LEU A 168 4.82 -0.65 13.37
C LEU A 168 3.64 0.05 14.05
N TYR A 169 2.41 -0.38 13.76
CA TYR A 169 1.22 0.28 14.27
C TYR A 169 1.05 0.03 15.76
N ALA A 170 1.35 -1.19 16.23
CA ALA A 170 1.33 -1.49 17.66
C ALA A 170 2.30 -0.60 18.45
N MET A 171 3.51 -0.37 17.93
CA MET A 171 4.47 0.53 18.55
C MET A 171 3.99 1.99 18.49
N ALA A 172 3.47 2.43 17.35
CA ALA A 172 2.92 3.77 17.18
C ALA A 172 1.80 4.06 18.19
N ASP A 173 0.85 3.13 18.34
CA ASP A 173 -0.28 3.28 19.26
C ASP A 173 0.15 3.32 20.73
N GLN A 174 1.21 2.58 21.10
CA GLN A 174 1.75 2.57 22.47
C GLN A 174 2.43 3.89 22.85
N ARG A 175 2.96 4.65 21.88
CA ARG A 175 3.65 5.91 22.18
C ARG A 175 2.69 7.07 22.45
N GLY A 176 1.42 6.98 22.02
CA GLY A 176 0.30 7.79 22.48
C GLY A 176 0.35 9.30 22.16
N ASP A 177 1.48 9.80 21.66
CA ASP A 177 1.76 11.20 21.33
C ASP A 177 1.74 11.48 19.82
N LEU A 178 1.42 10.47 19.01
CA LEU A 178 1.30 10.60 17.56
C LEU A 178 -0.03 11.22 17.15
N ASN A 179 0.05 12.23 16.27
CA ASN A 179 -1.09 12.73 15.53
C ASN A 179 -0.77 12.77 14.04
N PHE A 180 -1.54 12.02 13.24
CA PHE A 180 -1.41 11.97 11.79
C PHE A 180 -2.29 13.00 11.05
N TYR A 181 -3.14 13.76 11.77
CA TYR A 181 -4.22 14.61 11.21
C TYR A 181 -4.32 16.03 11.78
#